data_AF-A0A644ZYD9-F1
#
_entry.id   AF-A0A644ZYD9-F1
#
_cell.length_a   1.000
_cell.length_b   1.000
_cell.length_c   1.000
_cell.angle_alpha   90.00
_cell.angle_beta   90.00
_cell.angle_gamma   90.00
#
_symmetry.space_group_name_H-M   'P 1'
#
loop_
_entity.id
_entity.type
_entity.pdbx_description
1 polymer ?
#
loop_
_entity_poly.entity_id
_entity_poly.type
_entity_poly.pdbx_seq_one_letter_code
_entity_poly.pdbx_strand_id
1 'polypeptide(L)'
;MSVLLVGPGTNITHRAIELISESGMTLLWVGESGVRYYAHGRPLTHSSELLVRQAKLATNERARIKVARKMYKMRFPGEDVSSMTMQQLRGREGARVRDVYRRLSKETGVEWHGREYNPDDYHSGSSVNKALSAAHACLYGVSHSVIAALGLSPGLGFVHNGHERSFVYDMADLYKAEVTIPIAFHIASEEPVDIGSETRRAVRDAISDGKILERLVRDIVYLLDAKEAPLAAIEPEVLYLWDEKKGRIPAGVSYVTDEGTALDDEPLLGNGRIIRGKKNV
;
A
#
# COMPACT_ATOMS: atom_id res chain seq x y z
N MET A 1 16.30 3.12 7.50
CA MET A 1 15.55 2.06 6.81
C MET A 1 15.40 2.46 5.36
N SER A 2 15.72 1.55 4.44
CA SER A 2 15.78 1.84 3.00
C SER A 2 15.14 0.72 2.21
N VAL A 3 14.49 1.08 1.11
CA VAL A 3 13.92 0.13 0.13
C VAL A 3 14.88 0.01 -1.05
N LEU A 4 15.23 -1.21 -1.44
CA LEU A 4 15.87 -1.48 -2.73
C LEU A 4 14.81 -1.90 -3.75
N LEU A 5 14.58 -1.06 -4.75
CA LEU A 5 13.75 -1.37 -5.90
C LEU A 5 14.60 -2.09 -6.96
N VAL A 6 14.27 -3.35 -7.24
CA VAL A 6 14.98 -4.18 -8.22
C VAL A 6 14.18 -4.17 -9.52
N GLY A 7 14.66 -3.41 -10.49
CA GLY A 7 14.06 -3.28 -11.81
C GLY A 7 14.43 -4.41 -12.79
N PRO A 8 13.80 -4.44 -13.98
CA PRO A 8 14.08 -5.43 -15.02
C PRO A 8 15.56 -5.47 -15.43
N GLY A 9 16.06 -6.65 -15.79
CA GLY A 9 17.46 -6.85 -16.22
C GLY A 9 18.48 -6.91 -15.08
N THR A 10 18.03 -6.86 -13.83
CA THR A 10 18.90 -6.92 -12.65
C THR A 10 19.07 -8.36 -12.16
N ASN A 11 20.31 -8.79 -11.96
CA ASN A 11 20.65 -10.03 -11.27
C ASN A 11 21.17 -9.72 -9.87
N ILE A 12 20.75 -10.50 -8.87
CA ILE A 12 21.20 -10.34 -7.49
C ILE A 12 21.65 -11.69 -6.92
N THR A 13 22.79 -11.70 -6.26
CA THR A 13 23.35 -12.92 -5.67
C THR A 13 22.72 -13.20 -4.30
N HIS A 14 22.76 -14.46 -3.87
CA HIS A 14 22.29 -14.86 -2.54
C HIS A 14 22.92 -14.03 -1.42
N ARG A 15 24.24 -13.83 -1.46
CA ARG A 15 24.96 -13.07 -0.43
C ARG A 15 24.54 -11.60 -0.36
N ALA A 16 24.15 -11.01 -1.49
CA ALA A 16 23.59 -9.67 -1.51
C ALA A 16 22.21 -9.63 -0.84
N ILE A 17 21.35 -10.64 -1.07
CA ILE A 17 20.05 -10.78 -0.40
C ILE A 17 20.22 -10.94 1.12
N GLU A 18 21.16 -11.78 1.56
CA GLU A 18 21.50 -11.92 2.99
C GLU A 18 21.90 -10.57 3.59
N LEU A 19 22.84 -9.86 2.95
CA LEU A 19 23.32 -8.56 3.46
C LEU A 19 22.20 -7.51 3.52
N ILE A 20 21.37 -7.41 2.49
CA ILE A 20 20.21 -6.49 2.47
C ILE A 20 19.26 -6.82 3.62
N SER A 21 19.02 -8.10 3.86
CA SER A 21 18.16 -8.58 4.95
C SER A 21 18.79 -8.32 6.33
N GLU A 22 20.09 -8.48 6.50
CA GLU A 22 20.76 -8.14 7.78
C GLU A 22 20.78 -6.62 8.03
N SER A 23 20.80 -5.81 6.96
CA SER A 23 20.99 -4.35 7.04
C SER A 23 19.71 -3.54 7.33
N GLY A 24 18.59 -4.18 7.70
CA GLY A 24 17.35 -3.41 7.95
C GLY A 24 16.65 -2.94 6.67
N MET A 25 17.07 -3.44 5.50
CA MET A 25 16.48 -3.06 4.21
C MET A 25 15.39 -4.03 3.78
N THR A 26 14.48 -3.54 2.94
CA THR A 26 13.55 -4.38 2.17
C THR A 26 13.95 -4.37 0.71
N LEU A 27 13.53 -5.41 0.00
CA LEU A 27 13.73 -5.54 -1.44
C LEU A 27 12.37 -5.77 -2.10
N LEU A 28 12.09 -4.97 -3.12
CA LEU A 28 10.90 -5.10 -3.96
C LEU A 28 11.33 -5.32 -5.40
N TRP A 29 10.91 -6.44 -5.99
CA TRP A 29 10.99 -6.65 -7.43
C TRP A 29 9.87 -5.89 -8.11
N VAL A 30 10.27 -4.92 -8.92
CA VAL A 30 9.36 -4.00 -9.58
C VAL A 30 9.66 -3.89 -11.07
N GLY A 31 8.69 -3.38 -11.83
CA GLY A 31 8.94 -2.84 -13.16
C GLY A 31 9.76 -1.56 -13.10
N GLU A 32 10.06 -0.99 -14.26
CA GLU A 32 10.79 0.27 -14.38
C GLU A 32 10.18 1.36 -13.47
N SER A 33 11.00 1.95 -12.60
CA SER A 33 10.60 2.99 -11.63
C SER A 33 9.40 2.64 -10.72
N GLY A 34 9.21 1.37 -10.36
CA GLY A 34 8.20 0.99 -9.37
C GLY A 34 6.77 0.90 -9.91
N VAL A 35 6.56 1.12 -11.21
CA VAL A 35 5.22 1.12 -11.80
C VAL A 35 4.56 -0.25 -11.78
N ARG A 36 5.33 -1.33 -11.86
CA ARG A 36 4.78 -2.69 -11.68
C ARG A 36 5.32 -3.28 -10.39
N TYR A 37 4.47 -3.98 -9.65
CA TYR A 37 4.90 -4.81 -8.53
C TYR A 37 4.92 -6.28 -8.96
N TYR A 38 5.97 -7.02 -8.59
CA TYR A 38 6.07 -8.46 -8.81
C TYR A 38 6.12 -9.24 -7.50
N ALA A 39 7.11 -8.94 -6.65
CA ALA A 39 7.35 -9.63 -5.38
C ALA A 39 8.10 -8.71 -4.39
N HIS A 40 8.07 -9.06 -3.11
CA HIS A 40 8.91 -8.41 -2.09
C HIS A 40 9.53 -9.46 -1.16
N GLY A 41 10.62 -9.06 -0.49
CA GLY A 41 11.21 -9.81 0.61
C GLY A 41 10.44 -9.57 1.91
N ARG A 42 11.14 -9.10 2.95
CA ARG A 42 10.51 -8.72 4.23
C ARG A 42 10.03 -7.26 4.22
N PRO A 43 9.03 -6.86 5.02
CA PRO A 43 8.64 -5.45 5.19
C PRO A 43 9.78 -4.56 5.70
N LEU A 44 9.66 -3.23 5.57
CA LEU A 44 10.57 -2.28 6.23
C LEU A 44 10.42 -2.32 7.75
N THR A 45 9.19 -2.57 8.22
CA THR A 45 8.88 -2.59 9.65
C THR A 45 9.23 -3.93 10.28
N HIS A 46 9.84 -3.88 11.47
CA HIS A 46 9.96 -5.04 12.38
C HIS A 46 8.75 -5.18 13.31
N SER A 47 7.88 -4.15 13.36
CA SER A 47 6.65 -4.15 14.13
C SER A 47 5.45 -4.61 13.29
N SER A 48 4.62 -5.46 13.88
CA SER A 48 3.33 -5.89 13.31
C SER A 48 2.18 -4.94 13.63
N GLU A 49 2.44 -3.81 14.29
CA GLU A 49 1.38 -2.94 14.80
C GLU A 49 0.43 -2.41 13.72
N LEU A 50 0.98 -1.92 12.61
CA LEU A 50 0.17 -1.46 11.48
C LEU A 50 -0.67 -2.60 10.87
N LEU A 51 -0.10 -3.81 10.76
CA LEU A 51 -0.80 -4.98 10.25
C LEU A 51 -1.96 -5.39 11.16
N VAL A 52 -1.70 -5.49 12.48
CA VAL A 52 -2.73 -5.82 13.48
C VAL A 52 -3.83 -4.75 13.48
N ARG A 53 -3.45 -3.47 13.35
CA ARG A 53 -4.41 -2.36 13.28
C ARG A 53 -5.27 -2.43 12.02
N GLN A 54 -4.66 -2.67 10.86
CA GLN A 54 -5.39 -2.89 9.61
C GLN A 54 -6.37 -4.05 9.76
N ALA A 55 -5.94 -5.19 10.32
CA ALA A 55 -6.80 -6.34 10.55
C ALA A 55 -7.99 -5.98 11.45
N LYS A 56 -7.77 -5.35 12.60
CA LYS A 56 -8.84 -4.89 13.52
C LYS A 56 -9.85 -3.98 12.83
N LEU A 57 -9.39 -3.05 12.00
CA LEU A 57 -10.25 -2.12 11.28
C LEU A 57 -11.01 -2.80 10.14
N ALA A 58 -10.39 -3.72 9.41
CA ALA A 58 -10.99 -4.37 8.25
C ALA A 58 -11.99 -5.47 8.62
N THR A 59 -11.77 -6.19 9.73
CA THR A 59 -12.62 -7.31 10.17
C THR A 59 -13.76 -6.90 11.10
N ASN A 60 -13.73 -5.67 11.65
CA ASN A 60 -14.86 -5.10 12.38
C ASN A 60 -15.72 -4.23 11.47
N GLU A 61 -16.99 -4.60 11.26
CA GLU A 61 -17.88 -3.92 10.31
C GLU A 61 -18.04 -2.41 10.58
N ARG A 62 -18.23 -2.03 11.86
CA ARG A 62 -18.38 -0.61 12.24
C ARG A 62 -17.09 0.18 11.98
N ALA A 63 -15.94 -0.40 12.31
CA ALA A 63 -14.65 0.22 12.05
C ALA A 63 -14.36 0.34 10.56
N ARG A 64 -14.63 -0.73 9.79
CA ARG A 64 -14.49 -0.77 8.34
C ARG A 64 -15.30 0.33 7.67
N ILE A 65 -16.56 0.50 8.05
CA ILE A 65 -17.43 1.57 7.54
C ILE A 65 -16.82 2.95 7.84
N LYS A 66 -16.30 3.18 9.06
CA LYS A 66 -15.66 4.45 9.41
C LYS A 66 -14.45 4.76 8.51
N VAL A 67 -13.61 3.76 8.22
CA VAL A 67 -12.45 3.94 7.32
C VAL A 67 -12.92 4.20 5.89
N ALA A 68 -13.86 3.40 5.36
CA ALA A 68 -14.42 3.60 4.03
C ALA A 68 -15.03 5.01 3.85
N ARG A 69 -15.71 5.54 4.88
CA ARG A 69 -16.21 6.93 4.89
C ARG A 69 -15.07 7.95 4.84
N LYS A 70 -13.98 7.76 5.59
CA LYS A 70 -12.78 8.61 5.51
C LYS A 70 -12.25 8.61 4.07
N MET A 71 -12.14 7.43 3.45
CA MET A 71 -11.67 7.30 2.07
C MET A 71 -12.54 8.04 1.06
N TYR A 72 -13.87 7.95 1.17
CA TYR A 72 -14.76 8.72 0.30
C TYR A 72 -14.60 10.23 0.54
N LYS A 73 -14.53 10.68 1.79
CA LYS A 73 -14.35 12.10 2.12
C LYS A 73 -13.08 12.68 1.50
N MET A 74 -11.99 11.92 1.45
CA MET A 74 -10.74 12.36 0.80
C MET A 74 -10.90 12.69 -0.70
N ARG A 75 -11.94 12.19 -1.35
CA ARG A 75 -12.23 12.46 -2.78
C ARG A 75 -13.09 13.70 -3.02
N PHE A 76 -13.64 14.30 -1.95
CA PHE A 76 -14.51 15.48 -1.99
C PHE A 76 -13.94 16.59 -1.10
N PRO A 77 -12.76 17.14 -1.42
CA PRO A 77 -12.16 18.20 -0.61
C PRO A 77 -13.07 19.43 -0.56
N GLY A 78 -13.33 19.94 0.65
CA GLY A 78 -14.17 21.12 0.87
C GLY A 78 -15.68 20.84 0.93
N GLU A 79 -16.11 19.59 0.77
CA GLU A 79 -17.53 19.22 0.87
C GLU A 79 -17.86 18.55 2.20
N ASP A 80 -18.98 18.94 2.82
CA ASP A 80 -19.51 18.22 3.98
C ASP A 80 -20.34 17.01 3.53
N VAL A 81 -19.72 15.83 3.64
CA VAL A 81 -20.35 14.53 3.37
C VAL A 81 -20.64 13.73 4.66
N SER A 82 -20.56 14.39 5.82
CA SER A 82 -20.64 13.74 7.14
C SER A 82 -21.97 13.04 7.40
N SER A 83 -23.08 13.57 6.88
CA SER A 83 -24.44 13.04 7.02
C SER A 83 -24.83 12.01 5.96
N MET A 84 -24.04 11.84 4.89
CA MET A 84 -24.41 10.97 3.78
C MET A 84 -24.29 9.50 4.14
N THR A 85 -25.16 8.66 3.60
CA THR A 85 -25.05 7.19 3.71
C THR A 85 -23.95 6.64 2.80
N MET A 86 -23.48 5.42 3.05
CA MET A 86 -22.50 4.75 2.17
C MET A 86 -22.99 4.62 0.73
N GLN A 87 -24.28 4.38 0.52
CA GLN A 87 -24.87 4.30 -0.81
C GLN A 87 -24.83 5.65 -1.54
N GLN A 88 -25.14 6.74 -0.83
CA GLN A 88 -25.04 8.10 -1.38
C GLN A 88 -23.59 8.45 -1.73
N LEU A 89 -22.63 8.13 -0.86
CA LEU A 89 -21.20 8.33 -1.13
C LEU A 89 -20.75 7.57 -2.41
N ARG A 90 -21.17 6.31 -2.57
CA ARG A 90 -20.89 5.53 -3.79
C ARG A 90 -21.48 6.18 -5.04
N GLY A 91 -22.76 6.57 -4.99
CA GLY A 91 -23.43 7.20 -6.12
C GLY A 91 -22.75 8.52 -6.54
N ARG A 92 -22.37 9.33 -5.55
CA ARG A 92 -21.68 10.60 -5.77
C ARG A 92 -20.28 10.40 -6.36
N GLU A 93 -19.54 9.39 -5.90
CA GLU A 93 -18.24 9.04 -6.47
C GLU A 93 -18.36 8.62 -7.94
N GLY A 94 -19.37 7.80 -8.26
CA GLY A 94 -19.64 7.42 -9.65
C GLY A 94 -20.01 8.60 -10.55
N ALA A 95 -20.72 9.62 -10.03
CA ALA A 95 -20.98 10.86 -10.76
C ALA A 95 -19.69 11.67 -10.97
N ARG A 96 -18.91 11.90 -9.91
CA ARG A 96 -17.64 12.62 -9.94
C ARG A 96 -16.68 12.03 -10.98
N VAL A 97 -16.50 10.71 -10.98
CA VAL A 97 -15.61 10.03 -11.93
C VAL A 97 -16.10 10.17 -13.37
N ARG A 98 -17.42 10.07 -13.62
CA ARG A 98 -17.99 10.29 -14.96
C ARG A 98 -17.78 11.72 -15.45
N ASP A 99 -17.88 12.71 -14.56
CA ASP A 99 -17.63 14.11 -14.91
C ASP A 99 -16.16 14.36 -15.24
N VAL A 100 -15.22 13.71 -14.53
CA VAL A 100 -13.78 13.73 -14.89
C VAL A 100 -13.56 13.19 -16.29
N TYR A 101 -14.14 12.02 -16.62
CA TYR A 101 -14.03 11.46 -17.98
C TYR A 101 -14.64 12.38 -19.04
N ARG A 102 -15.84 12.92 -18.80
CA ARG A 102 -16.50 13.83 -19.75
C ARG A 102 -15.68 15.09 -19.99
N ARG A 103 -15.09 15.65 -18.93
CA ARG A 103 -14.24 16.84 -19.02
C ARG A 103 -12.98 16.56 -19.83
N LEU A 104 -12.25 15.50 -19.51
CA LEU A 104 -11.02 15.14 -20.20
C LEU A 104 -11.26 14.74 -21.66
N SER A 105 -12.37 14.07 -21.95
CA SER A 105 -12.81 13.79 -23.33
C SER A 105 -12.99 15.08 -24.14
N LYS A 106 -13.64 16.10 -23.57
CA LYS A 106 -13.78 17.42 -24.22
C LYS A 106 -12.45 18.16 -24.38
N GLU A 107 -11.60 18.14 -23.35
CA GLU A 107 -10.32 18.86 -23.35
C GLU A 107 -9.31 18.28 -24.35
N THR A 108 -9.31 16.95 -24.50
CA THR A 108 -8.34 16.24 -25.35
C THR A 108 -8.87 15.87 -26.73
N GLY A 109 -10.19 16.00 -26.96
CA GLY A 109 -10.85 15.56 -28.20
C GLY A 109 -11.03 14.04 -28.30
N VAL A 110 -10.60 13.26 -27.30
CA VAL A 110 -10.71 11.79 -27.30
C VAL A 110 -12.13 11.37 -26.95
N GLU A 111 -12.78 10.59 -27.81
CA GLU A 111 -14.12 10.06 -27.55
C GLU A 111 -14.15 9.10 -26.35
N TRP A 112 -15.19 9.22 -25.52
CA TRP A 112 -15.39 8.37 -24.34
C TRP A 112 -16.78 7.75 -24.31
N HIS A 113 -16.83 6.44 -24.52
CA HIS A 113 -18.07 5.64 -24.47
C HIS A 113 -18.24 4.83 -23.18
N GLY A 114 -17.24 4.84 -22.31
CA GLY A 114 -17.23 4.07 -21.08
C GLY A 114 -15.97 3.23 -20.92
N ARG A 115 -15.84 2.64 -19.73
CA ARG A 115 -14.72 1.77 -19.41
C ARG A 115 -14.99 0.39 -19.98
N GLU A 116 -14.15 -0.02 -20.92
CA GLU A 116 -14.19 -1.34 -21.55
C GLU A 116 -12.89 -2.07 -21.24
N TYR A 117 -13.01 -3.30 -20.73
CA TYR A 117 -11.88 -4.15 -20.43
C TYR A 117 -12.24 -5.59 -20.75
N ASN A 118 -11.59 -6.15 -21.75
CA ASN A 118 -11.61 -7.57 -22.04
C ASN A 118 -10.30 -8.19 -21.52
N PRO A 119 -10.34 -9.03 -20.46
CA PRO A 119 -9.15 -9.71 -19.94
C PRO A 119 -8.48 -10.63 -20.98
N ASP A 120 -9.26 -11.17 -21.92
CA ASP A 120 -8.81 -12.16 -22.91
C ASP A 120 -8.34 -11.51 -24.23
N ASP A 121 -8.65 -10.22 -24.43
CA ASP A 121 -8.24 -9.48 -25.63
C ASP A 121 -7.97 -8.01 -25.30
N TYR A 122 -6.72 -7.71 -24.92
CA TYR A 122 -6.25 -6.34 -24.69
C TYR A 122 -6.31 -5.47 -25.95
N HIS A 123 -6.17 -6.06 -27.15
CA HIS A 123 -6.08 -5.30 -28.40
C HIS A 123 -7.46 -4.81 -28.89
N SER A 124 -8.55 -5.43 -28.42
CA SER A 124 -9.92 -5.00 -28.72
C SER A 124 -10.30 -3.62 -28.15
N GLY A 125 -9.62 -3.15 -27.11
CA GLY A 125 -9.95 -1.88 -26.46
C GLY A 125 -9.58 -0.65 -27.28
N SER A 126 -10.38 0.43 -27.16
CA SER A 126 -10.02 1.75 -27.69
C SER A 126 -8.69 2.26 -27.14
N SER A 127 -8.05 3.20 -27.85
CA SER A 127 -6.76 3.79 -27.45
C SER A 127 -6.77 4.30 -26.00
N VAL A 128 -7.81 5.02 -25.60
CA VAL A 128 -7.98 5.50 -24.22
C VAL A 128 -8.19 4.37 -23.21
N ASN A 129 -8.91 3.30 -23.57
CA ASN A 129 -9.08 2.16 -22.67
C ASN A 129 -7.76 1.38 -22.48
N LYS A 130 -6.95 1.24 -23.52
CA LYS A 130 -5.59 0.66 -23.44
C LYS A 130 -4.68 1.49 -22.55
N ALA A 131 -4.69 2.82 -22.75
CA ALA A 131 -3.93 3.77 -21.92
C ALA A 131 -4.38 3.70 -20.46
N LEU A 132 -5.68 3.77 -20.17
CA LEU A 132 -6.22 3.66 -18.81
C LEU A 132 -5.80 2.35 -18.12
N SER A 133 -5.83 1.22 -18.84
CA SER A 133 -5.38 -0.06 -18.31
C SER A 133 -3.90 -0.03 -17.93
N ALA A 134 -3.05 0.50 -18.83
CA ALA A 134 -1.62 0.65 -18.57
C ALA A 134 -1.36 1.59 -17.39
N ALA A 135 -1.99 2.76 -17.36
CA ALA A 135 -1.82 3.77 -16.33
C ALA A 135 -2.29 3.28 -14.95
N HIS A 136 -3.45 2.64 -14.87
CA HIS A 136 -3.95 2.07 -13.62
C HIS A 136 -3.06 0.95 -13.11
N ALA A 137 -2.55 0.08 -14.00
CA ALA A 137 -1.60 -0.95 -13.60
C ALA A 137 -0.34 -0.34 -12.96
N CYS A 138 0.15 0.79 -13.48
CA CYS A 138 1.27 1.55 -12.89
C CYS A 138 0.97 1.97 -11.45
N LEU A 139 -0.19 2.60 -11.24
CA LEU A 139 -0.59 3.11 -9.93
C LEU A 139 -0.89 1.98 -8.93
N TYR A 140 -1.39 0.84 -9.40
CA TYR A 140 -1.55 -0.36 -8.57
C TYR A 140 -0.20 -0.91 -8.12
N GLY A 141 0.81 -0.96 -9.00
CA GLY A 141 2.16 -1.41 -8.62
C GLY A 141 2.79 -0.52 -7.56
N VAL A 142 2.66 0.80 -7.70
CA VAL A 142 3.16 1.78 -6.72
C VAL A 142 2.44 1.62 -5.38
N SER A 143 1.10 1.57 -5.39
CA SER A 143 0.29 1.39 -4.18
C SER A 143 0.64 0.09 -3.47
N HIS A 144 0.79 -1.01 -4.21
CA HIS A 144 1.18 -2.30 -3.65
C HIS A 144 2.58 -2.23 -3.03
N SER A 145 3.53 -1.60 -3.70
CA SER A 145 4.89 -1.45 -3.19
C SER A 145 4.93 -0.73 -1.85
N VAL A 146 4.15 0.35 -1.69
CA VAL A 146 4.03 1.07 -0.42
C VAL A 146 3.36 0.22 0.67
N ILE A 147 2.27 -0.47 0.34
CA ILE A 147 1.55 -1.37 1.26
C ILE A 147 2.48 -2.47 1.78
N ALA A 148 3.22 -3.13 0.89
CA ALA A 148 4.17 -4.18 1.23
C ALA A 148 5.32 -3.65 2.09
N ALA A 149 5.87 -2.49 1.74
CA ALA A 149 6.93 -1.85 2.51
C ALA A 149 6.50 -1.52 3.95
N LEU A 150 5.24 -1.12 4.16
CA LEU A 150 4.68 -0.85 5.50
C LEU A 150 4.26 -2.12 6.27
N GLY A 151 4.45 -3.32 5.70
CA GLY A 151 4.10 -4.58 6.33
C GLY A 151 2.59 -4.84 6.42
N LEU A 152 1.81 -4.17 5.58
CA LEU A 152 0.35 -4.30 5.53
C LEU A 152 -0.06 -5.43 4.58
N SER A 153 -1.27 -5.93 4.76
CA SER A 153 -1.87 -6.94 3.89
C SER A 153 -2.55 -6.30 2.68
N PRO A 154 -2.18 -6.64 1.43
CA PRO A 154 -2.85 -6.15 0.22
C PRO A 154 -4.31 -6.60 0.10
N GLY A 155 -4.69 -7.72 0.73
CA GLY A 155 -6.03 -8.29 0.65
C GLY A 155 -7.04 -7.70 1.63
N LEU A 156 -6.59 -7.01 2.68
CA LEU A 156 -7.46 -6.44 3.72
C LEU A 156 -7.93 -5.02 3.34
N GLY A 157 -8.86 -4.96 2.39
CA GLY A 157 -9.51 -3.72 1.93
C GLY A 157 -10.67 -3.25 2.81
N PHE A 158 -10.97 -1.96 2.72
CA PHE A 158 -12.09 -1.27 3.36
C PHE A 158 -13.26 -1.05 2.41
N VAL A 159 -13.03 -0.67 1.15
CA VAL A 159 -14.06 -0.49 0.13
C VAL A 159 -14.17 -1.73 -0.76
N HIS A 160 -13.07 -2.16 -1.36
CA HIS A 160 -13.01 -3.42 -2.12
C HIS A 160 -12.94 -4.63 -1.18
N ASN A 161 -13.45 -5.78 -1.65
CA ASN A 161 -13.45 -7.03 -0.90
C ASN A 161 -13.31 -8.24 -1.83
N GLY A 162 -12.81 -9.37 -1.31
CA GLY A 162 -12.80 -10.66 -2.01
C GLY A 162 -11.67 -10.84 -3.04
N HIS A 163 -10.72 -9.91 -3.10
CA HIS A 163 -9.57 -9.98 -4.00
C HIS A 163 -8.28 -9.81 -3.18
N GLU A 164 -7.22 -10.54 -3.50
CA GLU A 164 -5.92 -10.47 -2.82
C GLU A 164 -5.25 -9.08 -2.92
N ARG A 165 -5.79 -8.18 -3.73
CA ARG A 165 -5.33 -6.79 -3.93
C ARG A 165 -6.39 -5.74 -3.55
N SER A 166 -7.42 -6.11 -2.78
CA SER A 166 -8.49 -5.17 -2.39
C SER A 166 -7.98 -3.85 -1.80
N PHE A 167 -7.00 -3.89 -0.89
CA PHE A 167 -6.44 -2.67 -0.30
C PHE A 167 -5.57 -1.88 -1.29
N VAL A 168 -4.96 -2.54 -2.28
CA VAL A 168 -4.24 -1.87 -3.37
C VAL A 168 -5.21 -1.02 -4.20
N TYR A 169 -6.38 -1.56 -4.54
CA TYR A 169 -7.39 -0.83 -5.31
C TYR A 169 -7.98 0.33 -4.51
N ASP A 170 -8.25 0.11 -3.23
CA ASP A 170 -8.69 1.14 -2.29
C ASP A 170 -7.77 2.36 -2.28
N MET A 171 -6.47 2.12 -2.13
CA MET A 171 -5.47 3.19 -2.09
C MET A 171 -5.30 3.85 -3.46
N ALA A 172 -5.19 3.07 -4.54
CA ALA A 172 -4.99 3.60 -5.88
C ALA A 172 -6.16 4.48 -6.34
N ASP A 173 -7.40 4.13 -6.01
CA ASP A 173 -8.58 4.90 -6.41
C ASP A 173 -8.59 6.35 -5.87
N LEU A 174 -7.86 6.63 -4.78
CA LEU A 174 -7.71 8.00 -4.27
C LEU A 174 -6.95 8.91 -5.23
N TYR A 175 -6.12 8.35 -6.12
CA TYR A 175 -5.20 9.08 -6.98
C TYR A 175 -5.52 8.96 -8.47
N LYS A 176 -6.43 8.05 -8.86
CA LYS A 176 -6.74 7.79 -10.27
C LYS A 176 -7.12 9.05 -11.05
N ALA A 177 -8.02 9.85 -10.48
CA ALA A 177 -8.55 11.07 -11.11
C ALA A 177 -7.52 12.20 -11.21
N GLU A 178 -6.50 12.18 -10.35
CA GLU A 178 -5.42 13.18 -10.31
C GLU A 178 -4.29 12.80 -11.27
N VAL A 179 -3.94 11.52 -11.34
CA VAL A 179 -2.73 11.04 -12.04
C VAL A 179 -3.09 10.27 -13.31
N THR A 180 -3.67 9.08 -13.16
CA THR A 180 -3.73 8.12 -14.26
C THR A 180 -4.78 8.43 -15.32
N ILE A 181 -5.93 9.01 -14.94
CA ILE A 181 -7.00 9.32 -15.91
C ILE A 181 -6.57 10.48 -16.83
N PRO A 182 -6.07 11.62 -16.32
CA PRO A 182 -5.55 12.69 -17.19
C PRO A 182 -4.45 12.20 -18.15
N ILE A 183 -3.46 11.45 -17.64
CA ILE A 183 -2.36 10.90 -18.45
C ILE A 183 -2.89 10.00 -19.56
N ALA A 184 -3.84 9.11 -19.25
CA ALA A 184 -4.38 8.20 -20.25
C ALA A 184 -5.12 8.92 -21.39
N PHE A 185 -5.87 9.98 -21.07
CA PHE A 185 -6.55 10.78 -22.09
C PHE A 185 -5.55 11.56 -22.95
N HIS A 186 -4.52 12.14 -22.33
CA HIS A 186 -3.49 12.87 -23.05
C HIS A 186 -2.72 11.94 -24.01
N ILE A 187 -2.23 10.80 -23.53
CA ILE A 187 -1.51 9.83 -24.38
C ILE A 187 -2.41 9.28 -25.49
N ALA A 188 -3.69 9.04 -25.22
CA ALA A 188 -4.62 8.61 -26.26
C ALA A 188 -4.81 9.67 -27.37
N SER A 189 -4.74 10.97 -27.03
CA SER A 189 -4.85 12.07 -28.00
C SER A 189 -3.63 12.24 -28.90
N GLU A 190 -2.47 11.71 -28.49
CA GLU A 190 -1.23 11.76 -29.28
C GLU A 190 -1.13 10.62 -30.31
N GLU A 191 -2.01 9.63 -30.22
CA GLU A 191 -2.04 8.43 -31.09
C GLU A 191 -0.67 7.76 -31.29
N PRO A 192 0.09 7.47 -30.21
CA PRO A 192 1.41 6.87 -30.36
C PRO A 192 1.33 5.43 -30.86
N VAL A 193 2.40 4.98 -31.53
CA VAL A 193 2.51 3.61 -32.06
C VAL A 193 2.38 2.56 -30.95
N ASP A 194 2.98 2.80 -29.78
CA ASP A 194 2.85 1.95 -28.59
C ASP A 194 2.26 2.74 -27.41
N ILE A 195 0.93 2.85 -27.39
CA ILE A 195 0.15 3.47 -26.31
C ILE A 195 0.54 2.90 -24.93
N GLY A 196 0.73 1.59 -24.84
CA GLY A 196 1.01 0.95 -23.56
C GLY A 196 2.34 1.41 -22.98
N SER A 197 3.39 1.41 -23.79
CA SER A 197 4.73 1.84 -23.36
C SER A 197 4.81 3.33 -23.10
N GLU A 198 4.25 4.18 -23.97
CA GLU A 198 4.22 5.63 -23.71
C GLU A 198 3.42 5.98 -22.46
N THR A 199 2.28 5.33 -22.23
CA THR A 199 1.50 5.55 -21.01
C THR A 199 2.28 5.18 -19.75
N ARG A 200 3.00 4.05 -19.76
CA ARG A 200 3.81 3.64 -18.60
C ARG A 200 4.93 4.63 -18.32
N ARG A 201 5.60 5.15 -19.35
CA ARG A 201 6.62 6.21 -19.23
C ARG A 201 6.03 7.49 -18.66
N ALA A 202 4.91 7.95 -19.20
CA ALA A 202 4.25 9.17 -18.71
C ALA A 202 3.82 9.06 -17.23
N VAL A 203 3.26 7.91 -16.81
CA VAL A 203 2.93 7.71 -15.39
C VAL A 203 4.19 7.66 -14.53
N ARG A 204 5.24 6.97 -14.96
CA ARG A 204 6.54 6.96 -14.28
C ARG A 204 7.03 8.39 -14.05
N ASP A 205 7.06 9.19 -15.09
CA ASP A 205 7.64 10.54 -15.03
C ASP A 205 6.80 11.42 -14.08
N ALA A 206 5.47 11.29 -14.11
CA ALA A 206 4.55 12.00 -13.22
C ALA A 206 4.69 11.64 -11.73
N ILE A 207 5.17 10.45 -11.38
CA ILE A 207 5.34 10.01 -9.98
C ILE A 207 6.80 10.02 -9.51
N SER A 208 7.75 10.33 -10.41
CA SER A 208 9.19 10.20 -10.18
C SER A 208 9.73 11.12 -9.09
N ASP A 209 9.05 12.23 -8.80
CA ASP A 209 9.41 13.17 -7.74
C ASP A 209 9.13 12.66 -6.31
N GLY A 210 8.49 11.49 -6.20
CA GLY A 210 8.23 10.81 -4.93
C GLY A 210 7.02 11.36 -4.14
N LYS A 211 6.39 12.46 -4.56
CA LYS A 211 5.29 13.09 -3.80
C LYS A 211 4.08 12.18 -3.66
N ILE A 212 3.77 11.40 -4.69
CA ILE A 212 2.67 10.43 -4.65
C ILE A 212 2.96 9.30 -3.65
N LEU A 213 4.21 8.82 -3.60
CA LEU A 213 4.61 7.77 -2.66
C LEU A 213 4.55 8.29 -1.21
N GLU A 214 5.05 9.49 -0.97
CA GLU A 214 4.98 10.13 0.33
C GLU A 214 3.53 10.34 0.79
N ARG A 215 2.66 10.82 -0.11
CA ARG A 215 1.23 10.99 0.19
C ARG A 215 0.53 9.67 0.45
N LEU A 216 0.84 8.61 -0.31
CA LEU A 216 0.32 7.26 -0.09
C LEU A 216 0.63 6.76 1.33
N VAL A 217 1.87 6.93 1.79
CA VAL A 217 2.27 6.56 3.15
C VAL A 217 1.47 7.35 4.18
N ARG A 218 1.41 8.68 4.04
CA ARG A 218 0.68 9.57 4.95
C ARG A 218 -0.81 9.21 5.03
N ASP A 219 -1.42 8.95 3.87
CA ASP A 219 -2.84 8.59 3.76
C ASP A 219 -3.13 7.23 4.39
N ILE A 220 -2.27 6.23 4.21
CA ILE A 220 -2.39 4.93 4.89
C ILE A 220 -2.34 5.11 6.41
N VAL A 221 -1.35 5.84 6.93
CA VAL A 221 -1.21 6.12 8.36
C VAL A 221 -2.44 6.83 8.92
N TYR A 222 -2.97 7.83 8.19
CA TYR A 222 -4.19 8.55 8.54
C TYR A 222 -5.45 7.65 8.54
N LEU A 223 -5.62 6.80 7.53
CA LEU A 223 -6.75 5.89 7.40
C LEU A 223 -6.76 4.85 8.51
N LEU A 224 -5.57 4.33 8.85
CA LEU A 224 -5.39 3.41 9.96
C LEU A 224 -5.44 4.10 11.32
N ASP A 225 -5.52 5.43 11.38
CA ASP A 225 -5.53 6.24 12.62
C ASP A 225 -4.25 6.07 13.46
N ALA A 226 -3.15 5.71 12.81
CA ALA A 226 -1.86 5.44 13.43
C ALA A 226 -1.10 6.74 13.75
N LYS A 227 -1.77 7.70 14.42
CA LYS A 227 -1.29 9.06 14.71
C LYS A 227 0.06 9.12 15.45
N GLU A 228 0.44 8.04 16.12
CA GLU A 228 1.67 7.92 16.90
C GLU A 228 2.62 6.84 16.38
N ALA A 229 2.32 6.13 15.29
CA ALA A 229 3.26 5.14 14.75
C ALA A 229 4.39 5.91 14.06
N PRO A 230 5.56 6.08 14.69
CA PRO A 230 6.56 6.91 14.09
C PRO A 230 7.18 5.98 13.04
N LEU A 231 7.10 6.36 11.77
CA LEU A 231 8.01 5.80 10.77
C LEU A 231 9.49 5.89 11.24
N ALA A 232 9.77 6.69 12.29
CA ALA A 232 11.05 6.90 12.94
C ALA A 232 11.30 6.17 14.28
N ALA A 233 10.34 5.46 14.89
CA ALA A 233 10.56 4.77 16.17
C ALA A 233 10.11 3.32 16.06
N ILE A 234 10.89 2.57 15.30
CA ILE A 234 11.02 1.15 15.56
C ILE A 234 11.95 1.07 16.76
N GLU A 235 11.38 0.91 17.95
CA GLU A 235 12.15 0.47 19.12
C GLU A 235 12.96 -0.78 18.73
N PRO A 236 14.11 -1.04 19.38
CA PRO A 236 14.87 -2.27 19.17
C PRO A 236 13.94 -3.48 19.24
N GLU A 237 14.35 -4.57 18.60
CA GLU A 237 13.67 -5.86 18.41
C GLU A 237 13.15 -6.50 19.72
N VAL A 238 12.22 -5.83 20.40
CA VAL A 238 11.58 -6.29 21.64
C VAL A 238 10.39 -7.08 21.18
N LEU A 239 10.59 -8.40 21.09
CA LEU A 239 9.50 -9.34 20.98
C LEU A 239 8.69 -9.27 22.28
N TYR A 240 7.37 -9.17 22.16
CA TYR A 240 6.43 -9.27 23.27
C TYR A 240 5.65 -10.58 23.15
N LEU A 241 5.30 -11.18 24.29
CA LEU A 241 4.28 -12.22 24.32
C LEU A 241 2.91 -11.54 24.43
N TRP A 242 1.89 -12.18 23.86
CA TRP A 242 0.51 -11.76 24.01
C TRP A 242 -0.08 -12.39 25.29
N ASP A 243 -0.73 -11.55 26.10
CA ASP A 243 -1.43 -11.94 27.32
C ASP A 243 -2.88 -11.45 27.27
N GLU A 244 -3.81 -12.29 27.72
CA GLU A 244 -5.25 -12.01 27.63
C GLU A 244 -5.69 -10.85 28.55
N LYS A 245 -5.00 -10.63 29.69
CA LYS A 245 -5.35 -9.63 30.71
C LYS A 245 -4.50 -8.38 30.61
N LYS A 246 -3.19 -8.56 30.42
CA LYS A 246 -2.16 -7.52 30.43
C LYS A 246 -1.79 -7.04 29.02
N GLY A 247 -2.21 -7.76 27.96
CA GLY A 247 -1.98 -7.36 26.57
C GLY A 247 -0.59 -7.72 26.07
N ARG A 248 0.39 -6.80 26.15
CA ARG A 248 1.79 -7.05 25.77
C ARG A 248 2.62 -7.27 27.03
N ILE A 249 3.29 -8.41 27.14
CA ILE A 249 4.24 -8.71 28.22
C ILE A 249 5.64 -9.00 27.64
N PRO A 250 6.76 -8.74 28.35
CA PRO A 250 8.11 -8.94 27.80
C PRO A 250 8.36 -10.38 27.33
N ALA A 251 8.95 -10.59 26.15
CA ALA A 251 9.49 -11.90 25.80
C ALA A 251 10.93 -12.07 26.35
N GLY A 252 11.38 -13.32 26.52
CA GLY A 252 12.74 -13.61 26.98
C GLY A 252 12.96 -13.50 28.50
N VAL A 253 11.87 -13.41 29.28
CA VAL A 253 11.89 -13.40 30.75
C VAL A 253 11.19 -14.65 31.31
N SER A 254 11.60 -15.10 32.50
CA SER A 254 10.92 -16.20 33.19
C SER A 254 9.73 -15.67 33.99
N TYR A 255 8.56 -16.24 33.76
CA TYR A 255 7.33 -15.96 34.51
C TYR A 255 7.10 -16.94 35.66
N VAL A 256 8.07 -17.82 35.90
CA VAL A 256 8.03 -18.86 36.92
C VAL A 256 9.34 -18.83 37.69
N THR A 257 9.26 -18.99 39.02
CA THR A 257 10.44 -19.20 39.87
C THR A 257 11.03 -20.60 39.63
N ASP A 258 12.26 -20.86 40.10
CA ASP A 258 12.87 -22.20 40.02
C ASP A 258 12.05 -23.30 40.74
N GLU A 259 11.11 -22.90 41.61
CA GLU A 259 10.21 -23.80 42.36
C GLU A 259 8.84 -24.01 41.70
N GLY A 260 8.60 -23.44 40.50
CA GLY A 260 7.36 -23.67 39.76
C GLY A 260 6.20 -22.73 40.14
N THR A 261 6.44 -21.70 40.97
CA THR A 261 5.41 -20.70 41.33
C THR A 261 5.37 -19.56 40.32
N ALA A 262 4.16 -19.17 39.90
CA ALA A 262 3.94 -18.06 38.98
C ALA A 262 4.32 -16.72 39.64
N LEU A 263 5.04 -15.87 38.90
CA LEU A 263 5.36 -14.52 39.33
C LEU A 263 4.20 -13.59 38.93
N ASP A 264 3.48 -13.09 39.92
CA ASP A 264 2.28 -12.28 39.66
C ASP A 264 2.61 -10.88 39.11
N ASP A 265 3.74 -10.27 39.50
CA ASP A 265 4.00 -8.84 39.21
C ASP A 265 5.42 -8.44 38.77
N GLU A 266 6.49 -9.23 38.98
CA GLU A 266 7.84 -8.90 38.46
C GLU A 266 8.53 -10.10 37.80
N PRO A 267 8.71 -10.10 36.46
CA PRO A 267 9.39 -11.19 35.77
C PRO A 267 10.91 -11.16 36.02
N LEU A 268 11.51 -12.32 36.28
CA LEU A 268 12.96 -12.46 36.38
C LEU A 268 13.58 -12.45 34.96
N LEU A 269 14.69 -11.74 34.77
CA LEU A 269 15.48 -11.81 33.54
C LEU A 269 15.78 -13.29 33.23
N GLY A 270 15.21 -13.78 32.14
CA GLY A 270 15.33 -15.19 31.76
C GLY A 270 16.77 -15.54 31.37
N ASN A 271 17.13 -16.81 31.47
CA ASN A 271 18.46 -17.36 31.17
C ASN A 271 18.91 -17.25 29.69
N GLY A 272 18.22 -16.45 28.88
CA GLY A 272 18.58 -16.18 27.48
C GLY A 272 19.71 -15.17 27.37
N ARG A 273 20.97 -15.62 27.43
CA ARG A 273 22.08 -14.84 26.90
C ARG A 273 21.93 -14.73 25.37
N ILE A 274 21.77 -13.52 24.85
CA ILE A 274 22.11 -13.25 23.45
C ILE A 274 23.59 -13.57 23.30
N ILE A 275 23.93 -14.67 22.62
CA ILE A 275 25.30 -14.95 22.22
C ILE A 275 25.63 -13.95 21.10
N ARG A 276 26.06 -12.75 21.46
CA ARG A 276 26.80 -11.89 20.53
C ARG A 276 28.07 -12.64 20.18
N GLY A 277 28.12 -13.19 18.97
CA GLY A 277 29.35 -13.76 18.42
C GLY A 277 30.47 -12.73 18.54
N LYS A 278 31.45 -13.02 19.39
CA LYS A 278 32.72 -12.29 19.41
C LYS A 278 33.34 -12.49 18.03
N LYS A 279 33.42 -11.42 17.22
CA LYS A 279 34.50 -11.31 16.24
C LYS A 279 35.78 -11.20 17.05
N ASN A 280 36.51 -12.31 17.16
CA ASN A 280 37.92 -12.25 17.51
C ASN A 280 38.66 -11.56 16.36
N VAL A 281 39.63 -10.75 16.77
CA VAL A 281 40.65 -10.00 16.02
C VAL A 281 40.99 -10.60 14.66
#